data_AF-A0A972V9W0-F1
#
_entry.id   AF-A0A972V9W0-F1
#
_cell.length_a   1.000
_cell.length_b   1.000
_cell.length_c   1.000
_cell.angle_alpha   90.00
_cell.angle_beta   90.00
_cell.angle_gamma   90.00
#
_symmetry.space_group_name_H-M   'P 1'
#
loop_
_entity.id
_entity.type
_entity.pdbx_description
1 polymer ?
#
loop_
_entity_poly.entity_id
_entity_poly.type
_entity_poly.pdbx_seq_one_letter_code
_entity_poly.pdbx_strand_id
1 'polypeptide(L)'
;MHITGNCGRAPMPLACSLAVAILWTLGVTCPASQPEPDRPAWDIVKGDMVTRWAKDVSPTNALPDYPRPMMQRNQWKNLNGLWQFALRSAEQTRRPESFDSHILVPFCVESALSGIKKTVHETDRLWYRRTFEVPQAWQ
;
A
#
# COMPACT_ATOMS: atom_id res chain seq x y z
N MET A 1 36.44 43.34 -27.50
CA MET A 1 37.56 42.49 -27.93
C MET A 1 37.59 41.28 -27.01
N HIS A 2 37.30 40.07 -27.51
CA HIS A 2 38.34 39.14 -28.02
C HIS A 2 39.38 38.90 -26.88
N ILE A 3 39.68 37.70 -26.38
CA ILE A 3 39.88 36.42 -27.05
C ILE A 3 39.84 35.29 -25.99
N THR A 4 39.37 34.14 -26.45
CA THR A 4 39.49 32.78 -25.95
C THR A 4 40.81 32.39 -25.25
N GLY A 5 40.71 31.39 -24.36
CA GLY A 5 41.42 30.14 -24.62
C GLY A 5 42.61 29.78 -23.73
N ASN A 6 42.42 28.65 -23.04
CA ASN A 6 43.29 27.48 -23.12
C ASN A 6 44.32 27.23 -21.99
N CYS A 7 44.00 26.14 -21.27
CA CYS A 7 44.84 25.03 -20.84
C CYS A 7 46.37 25.13 -20.96
N GLY A 8 47.04 24.83 -19.84
CA GLY A 8 48.44 24.38 -19.77
C GLY A 8 48.81 24.12 -18.32
N ARG A 9 48.64 22.89 -17.82
CA ARG A 9 49.73 21.92 -17.60
C ARG A 9 50.67 22.36 -16.46
N ALA A 10 50.52 21.74 -15.30
CA ALA A 10 51.57 21.68 -14.28
C ALA A 10 51.86 20.22 -13.90
N PRO A 11 53.11 19.91 -13.52
CA PRO A 11 53.72 18.59 -13.69
C PRO A 11 53.63 17.71 -12.45
N MET A 12 53.69 16.40 -12.68
CA MET A 12 53.99 15.41 -11.64
C MET A 12 55.43 15.58 -11.14
N PRO A 13 55.69 15.22 -9.87
CA PRO A 13 56.89 14.49 -9.54
C PRO A 13 56.55 13.05 -9.10
N LEU A 14 57.24 12.10 -9.74
CA LEU A 14 57.38 10.72 -9.31
C LEU A 14 58.13 10.67 -7.96
N ALA A 15 57.54 9.96 -6.99
CA ALA A 15 58.25 9.19 -5.97
C ALA A 15 57.20 8.21 -5.40
N CYS A 16 57.10 6.97 -5.88
CA CYS A 16 57.97 5.85 -5.53
C CYS A 16 58.09 5.67 -4.01
N SER A 17 57.18 4.90 -3.41
CA SER A 17 57.46 4.04 -2.25
C SER A 17 56.28 3.11 -1.95
N LEU A 18 56.51 1.82 -2.26
CA LEU A 18 56.28 0.67 -1.39
C LEU A 18 54.86 0.45 -0.83
N ALA A 19 54.14 -0.42 -1.53
CA ALA A 19 53.40 -1.57 -0.99
C ALA A 19 52.92 -1.49 0.47
N VAL A 20 51.62 -1.24 0.64
CA VAL A 20 50.84 -1.80 1.74
C VAL A 20 49.66 -2.53 1.13
N ALA A 21 49.60 -3.84 1.37
CA ALA A 21 48.54 -4.72 0.92
C ALA A 21 47.19 -4.22 1.44
N ILE A 22 46.37 -3.63 0.56
CA ILE A 22 44.98 -3.35 0.84
C ILE A 22 44.25 -4.69 0.80
N LEU A 23 44.01 -5.26 1.99
CA LEU A 23 42.99 -6.28 2.17
C LEU A 23 41.73 -5.78 1.46
N TRP A 24 41.32 -6.49 0.40
CA TRP A 24 39.95 -6.42 -0.07
C TRP A 24 39.08 -7.03 1.02
N THR A 25 38.74 -6.23 2.03
CA THR A 25 37.53 -6.49 2.79
C THR A 25 36.41 -6.38 1.77
N LEU A 26 35.93 -7.54 1.32
CA LEU A 26 34.57 -7.72 0.84
C LEU A 26 33.64 -7.35 2.00
N GLY A 27 33.54 -6.05 2.26
CA GLY A 27 32.40 -5.47 2.91
C GLY A 27 31.25 -5.72 1.94
N VAL A 28 30.56 -6.84 2.12
CA VAL A 28 29.22 -7.05 1.61
C VAL A 28 28.44 -5.84 2.11
N THR A 29 28.35 -4.81 1.26
CA THR A 29 27.38 -3.76 1.41
C THR A 29 26.06 -4.50 1.36
N CYS A 30 25.46 -4.76 2.53
CA CYS A 30 24.04 -5.04 2.61
C CYS A 30 23.38 -3.95 1.78
N PRO A 31 22.69 -4.27 0.68
CA PRO A 31 21.94 -3.25 -0.01
C PRO A 31 20.98 -2.69 1.04
N ALA A 32 21.14 -1.41 1.36
CA ALA A 32 20.19 -0.69 2.18
C ALA A 32 18.83 -0.96 1.57
N SER A 33 17.98 -1.68 2.29
CA SER A 33 16.64 -2.06 1.88
C SER A 33 15.96 -0.81 1.34
N GLN A 34 15.82 -0.72 0.01
CA GLN A 34 15.05 0.34 -0.60
C GLN A 34 13.62 0.19 -0.05
N PRO A 35 12.93 1.29 0.31
CA PRO A 35 11.50 1.19 0.62
C PRO A 35 10.82 0.57 -0.61
N GLU A 36 10.22 -0.61 -0.41
CA GLU A 36 9.45 -1.30 -1.45
C GLU A 36 8.40 -0.31 -1.99
N PRO A 37 8.25 -0.19 -3.32
CA PRO A 37 7.23 0.68 -3.89
C PRO A 37 5.86 0.28 -3.35
N ASP A 38 5.12 1.29 -2.89
CA ASP A 38 3.78 1.29 -2.30
C ASP A 38 2.98 0.01 -2.60
N ARG A 39 3.15 -1.03 -1.77
CA ARG A 39 2.40 -2.28 -1.92
C ARG A 39 0.92 -1.89 -1.80
N PRO A 40 0.04 -2.30 -2.73
CA PRO A 40 -1.36 -2.01 -2.57
C PRO A 40 -1.80 -2.58 -1.22
N ALA A 41 -2.50 -1.77 -0.41
CA ALA A 41 -2.94 -2.16 0.93
C ALA A 41 -3.85 -3.41 0.93
N TRP A 42 -4.20 -3.93 -0.26
CA TRP A 42 -5.03 -5.08 -0.52
C TRP A 42 -4.57 -5.79 -1.80
N ASP A 43 -4.57 -7.12 -1.77
CA ASP A 43 -4.40 -8.00 -2.94
C ASP A 43 -5.34 -9.20 -2.79
N ILE A 44 -5.76 -9.81 -3.90
CA ILE A 44 -6.67 -10.96 -3.88
C ILE A 44 -5.90 -12.17 -3.32
N VAL A 45 -6.45 -12.80 -2.28
CA VAL A 45 -5.80 -13.96 -1.67
C VAL A 45 -5.78 -15.13 -2.66
N LYS A 46 -4.58 -15.58 -3.02
CA LYS A 46 -4.38 -16.66 -3.99
C LYS A 46 -4.88 -18.00 -3.43
N GLY A 47 -5.37 -18.87 -4.30
CA GLY A 47 -5.73 -20.26 -3.96
C GLY A 47 -7.21 -20.65 -4.14
N ASP A 48 -8.09 -19.71 -4.49
CA ASP A 48 -9.49 -20.01 -4.81
C ASP A 48 -9.77 -19.94 -6.31
N MET A 49 -10.92 -20.51 -6.73
CA MET A 49 -11.46 -20.34 -8.07
C MET A 49 -11.84 -18.87 -8.31
N VAL A 50 -10.93 -18.13 -8.95
CA VAL A 50 -11.19 -16.75 -9.37
C VAL A 50 -11.97 -16.73 -10.68
N THR A 51 -13.02 -15.91 -10.73
CA THR A 51 -13.78 -15.70 -11.97
C THR A 51 -13.01 -14.75 -12.90
N ARG A 52 -13.38 -14.71 -14.18
CA ARG A 52 -12.77 -13.77 -15.14
C ARG A 52 -12.88 -12.31 -14.70
N TRP A 53 -13.98 -11.94 -14.05
CA TRP A 53 -14.27 -10.59 -13.58
C TRP A 53 -13.51 -10.21 -12.32
N ALA A 54 -13.03 -11.17 -11.54
CA ALA A 54 -12.23 -10.90 -10.34
C ALA A 54 -10.95 -10.11 -10.66
N LYS A 55 -10.43 -10.25 -11.88
CA LYS A 55 -9.24 -9.54 -12.37
C LYS A 55 -9.46 -8.02 -12.52
N ASP A 56 -10.71 -7.61 -12.72
CA ASP A 56 -11.08 -6.21 -12.95
C ASP A 56 -11.52 -5.50 -11.66
N VAL A 57 -11.49 -6.21 -10.54
CA VAL A 57 -11.84 -5.67 -9.22
C VAL A 57 -10.67 -4.87 -8.68
N SER A 58 -10.94 -3.62 -8.33
CA SER A 58 -9.99 -2.73 -7.67
C SER A 58 -10.64 -2.04 -6.46
N PRO A 59 -9.85 -1.48 -5.54
CA PRO A 59 -10.33 -0.59 -4.48
C PRO A 59 -11.26 0.54 -4.93
N THR A 60 -11.14 0.98 -6.18
CA THR A 60 -11.91 2.10 -6.76
C THR A 60 -13.15 1.65 -7.53
N ASN A 61 -13.28 0.36 -7.83
CA ASN A 61 -14.36 -0.22 -8.65
C ASN A 61 -15.06 -1.40 -7.95
N ALA A 62 -14.87 -1.57 -6.64
CA ALA A 62 -15.55 -2.59 -5.85
C ALA A 62 -17.03 -2.22 -5.70
N LEU A 63 -17.82 -2.67 -6.68
CA LEU A 63 -19.25 -2.39 -6.85
C LEU A 63 -19.52 -0.90 -7.18
N PRO A 64 -19.45 -0.52 -8.48
CA PRO A 64 -19.82 0.82 -8.91
C PRO A 64 -21.30 1.09 -8.60
N ASP A 65 -21.61 2.36 -8.32
CA ASP A 65 -22.94 2.72 -7.87
C ASP A 65 -24.03 2.37 -8.85
N TYR A 66 -25.13 1.90 -8.27
CA TYR A 66 -26.31 1.49 -9.00
C TYR A 66 -27.17 2.73 -9.31
N PRO A 67 -27.29 3.17 -10.58
CA PRO A 67 -28.25 4.20 -10.90
C PRO A 67 -29.67 3.64 -10.72
N ARG A 68 -30.44 4.25 -9.82
CA ARG A 68 -31.90 4.07 -9.72
C ARG A 68 -32.53 5.32 -10.34
N PRO A 69 -32.88 5.32 -11.64
CA PRO A 69 -33.30 6.54 -12.35
C PRO A 69 -34.44 7.30 -11.65
N MET A 70 -35.31 6.61 -10.93
CA MET A 70 -36.47 7.20 -10.23
C MET A 70 -36.21 7.54 -8.75
N MET A 71 -35.05 7.19 -8.18
CA MET A 71 -34.70 7.40 -6.77
C MET A 71 -33.33 8.09 -6.61
N GLN A 72 -32.91 8.85 -7.63
CA GLN A 72 -31.64 9.54 -7.61
C GLN A 72 -31.70 10.69 -6.59
N ARG A 73 -30.88 10.58 -5.54
CA ARG A 73 -30.61 11.71 -4.65
C ARG A 73 -29.52 12.56 -5.30
N ASN A 74 -29.63 13.88 -5.16
CA ASN A 74 -28.65 14.80 -5.73
C ASN A 74 -27.33 14.81 -4.94
N GLN A 75 -27.37 14.41 -3.67
CA GLN A 75 -26.25 14.46 -2.74
C GLN A 75 -26.08 13.09 -2.06
N TRP A 76 -25.09 12.32 -2.51
CA TRP A 76 -24.68 11.06 -1.90
C TRP A 76 -23.23 10.74 -2.31
N LYS A 77 -22.53 9.92 -1.52
CA LYS A 77 -21.12 9.53 -1.74
C LYS A 77 -20.95 8.08 -1.37
N ASN A 78 -20.34 7.32 -2.27
CA ASN A 78 -20.01 5.93 -2.03
C ASN A 78 -18.86 5.82 -1.01
N LEU A 79 -19.01 4.92 -0.04
CA LEU A 79 -17.99 4.58 0.95
C LEU A 79 -17.39 3.18 0.72
N ASN A 80 -17.62 2.57 -0.44
CA ASN A 80 -16.98 1.33 -0.88
C ASN A 80 -15.49 1.56 -1.17
N GLY A 81 -14.72 0.48 -1.13
CA GLY A 81 -13.27 0.50 -1.25
C GLY A 81 -12.59 0.00 0.01
N LEU A 82 -11.40 0.53 0.30
CA LEU A 82 -10.57 0.01 1.39
C LEU A 82 -10.96 0.57 2.75
N TRP A 83 -11.10 -0.34 3.70
CA TRP A 83 -11.36 -0.06 5.10
C TRP A 83 -10.29 -0.72 5.96
N GLN A 84 -9.93 -0.09 7.06
CA GLN A 84 -9.08 -0.71 8.08
C GLN A 84 -9.89 -1.73 8.86
N PHE A 85 -9.32 -2.90 9.07
CA PHE A 85 -9.97 -4.06 9.63
C PHE A 85 -9.20 -4.62 10.82
N ALA A 86 -9.94 -5.01 11.86
CA ALA A 86 -9.40 -5.74 13.00
C ALA A 86 -10.38 -6.84 13.44
N LEU A 87 -9.82 -8.02 13.73
CA LEU A 87 -10.54 -9.13 14.35
C LEU A 87 -10.12 -9.22 15.81
N ARG A 88 -11.07 -9.15 16.73
CA ARG A 88 -10.82 -9.17 18.18
C ARG A 88 -11.74 -10.21 18.82
N SER A 89 -11.42 -10.63 20.05
CA SER A 89 -12.34 -11.49 20.81
C SER A 89 -13.67 -10.77 21.07
N ALA A 90 -14.78 -11.51 21.06
CA ALA A 90 -16.12 -11.01 21.35
C ALA A 90 -16.23 -10.38 22.75
N GLU A 91 -15.38 -10.79 23.68
CA GLU A 91 -15.27 -10.23 25.03
C GLU A 91 -14.69 -8.81 25.02
N GLN A 92 -13.88 -8.47 24.00
CA GLN A 92 -13.31 -7.14 23.84
C GLN A 92 -14.32 -6.18 23.22
N THR A 93 -15.09 -5.52 24.06
CA THR A 93 -16.14 -4.56 23.65
C THR A 93 -15.59 -3.19 23.28
N ARG A 94 -14.43 -2.79 23.82
CA ARG A 94 -13.79 -1.51 23.52
C ARG A 94 -13.21 -1.53 22.10
N ARG A 95 -13.37 -0.41 21.40
CA ARG A 95 -12.78 -0.20 20.07
C ARG A 95 -11.26 -0.42 20.12
N PRO A 96 -10.69 -1.20 19.18
CA PRO A 96 -9.25 -1.38 19.10
C PRO A 96 -8.55 -0.07 18.68
N GLU A 97 -7.36 0.13 19.22
CA GLU A 97 -6.51 1.29 18.90
C GLU A 97 -5.78 1.04 17.57
N SER A 98 -5.35 -0.21 17.34
CA SER A 98 -4.67 -0.68 16.13
C SER A 98 -5.58 -1.57 15.26
N PHE A 99 -5.33 -1.49 13.95
CA PHE A 99 -6.00 -2.31 12.93
C PHE A 99 -4.92 -3.08 12.17
N ASP A 100 -5.11 -4.39 12.01
CA ASP A 100 -4.04 -5.29 11.58
C ASP A 100 -4.00 -5.44 10.05
N SER A 101 -5.09 -5.11 9.37
CA SER A 101 -5.24 -5.38 7.94
C SER A 101 -6.20 -4.38 7.30
N HIS A 102 -6.30 -4.42 5.96
CA HIS A 102 -7.33 -3.71 5.22
C HIS A 102 -8.26 -4.71 4.53
N ILE A 103 -9.54 -4.34 4.45
CA ILE A 103 -10.58 -5.11 3.76
C ILE A 103 -11.17 -4.30 2.61
N LEU A 104 -11.45 -4.97 1.50
CA LEU A 104 -12.20 -4.40 0.40
C LEU A 104 -13.71 -4.57 0.60
N VAL A 105 -14.40 -3.48 0.97
CA VAL A 105 -15.86 -3.43 1.07
C VAL A 105 -16.43 -3.25 -0.35
N PRO A 106 -17.45 -4.04 -0.77
CA PRO A 106 -18.41 -4.78 0.07
C PRO A 106 -18.20 -6.30 0.21
N PHE A 107 -16.99 -6.82 -0.01
CA PHE A 107 -16.75 -8.26 0.05
C PHE A 107 -16.70 -8.79 1.51
N CYS A 108 -17.19 -10.01 1.72
CA CYS A 108 -17.14 -10.70 3.01
C CYS A 108 -15.70 -11.05 3.41
N VAL A 109 -15.40 -11.07 4.72
CA VAL A 109 -14.05 -11.31 5.29
C VAL A 109 -13.45 -12.65 4.86
N GLU A 110 -14.29 -13.66 4.70
CA GLU A 110 -13.90 -15.02 4.31
C GLU A 110 -13.52 -15.12 2.82
N SER A 111 -13.93 -14.15 2.00
CA SER A 111 -13.70 -14.16 0.56
C SER A 111 -12.26 -13.78 0.20
N ALA A 112 -11.67 -14.42 -0.81
CA ALA A 112 -10.39 -14.01 -1.38
C ALA A 112 -10.39 -12.57 -1.91
N LEU A 113 -11.52 -12.09 -2.43
CA LEU A 113 -11.67 -10.71 -2.94
C LEU A 113 -11.65 -9.66 -1.82
N SER A 114 -11.84 -10.06 -0.57
CA SER A 114 -11.72 -9.13 0.57
C SER A 114 -10.26 -8.81 0.92
N GLY A 115 -9.32 -9.64 0.45
CA GLY A 115 -7.88 -9.58 0.76
C GLY A 115 -7.52 -10.14 2.13
N ILE A 116 -8.50 -10.60 2.92
CA ILE A 116 -8.26 -11.15 4.26
C ILE A 116 -8.32 -12.67 4.25
N LYS A 117 -9.42 -13.25 3.73
CA LYS A 117 -9.67 -14.70 3.70
C LYS A 117 -9.40 -15.38 5.06
N LYS A 118 -10.08 -14.89 6.09
CA LYS A 118 -10.04 -15.47 7.44
C LYS A 118 -11.40 -16.02 7.82
N THR A 119 -11.41 -17.16 8.49
CA THR A 119 -12.61 -17.70 9.14
C THR A 119 -12.97 -16.84 10.33
N VAL A 120 -14.25 -16.48 10.45
CA VAL A 120 -14.79 -15.74 11.59
C VAL A 120 -15.66 -16.69 12.40
N HIS A 121 -15.47 -16.69 13.72
CA HIS A 121 -16.25 -17.49 14.67
C HIS A 121 -17.22 -16.61 15.46
N GLU A 122 -18.19 -17.24 16.14
CA GLU A 122 -19.16 -16.56 17.01
C GLU A 122 -18.48 -15.82 18.19
N THR A 123 -17.28 -16.27 18.56
CA THR A 123 -16.43 -15.68 19.59
C THR A 123 -15.60 -14.51 19.08
N ASP A 124 -15.76 -14.12 17.82
CA ASP A 124 -15.01 -13.01 17.22
C ASP A 124 -15.88 -11.75 17.07
N ARG A 125 -15.22 -10.60 17.10
CA ARG A 125 -15.80 -9.28 16.85
C ARG A 125 -15.03 -8.58 15.74
N LEU A 126 -15.76 -8.17 14.72
CA LEU A 126 -15.24 -7.48 13.55
C LEU A 126 -15.29 -5.96 13.76
N TRP A 127 -14.17 -5.30 13.52
CA TRP A 127 -14.07 -3.84 13.57
C TRP A 127 -13.65 -3.29 12.23
N TYR A 128 -14.41 -2.30 11.75
CA TYR A 128 -14.14 -1.58 10.50
C TYR A 128 -13.91 -0.10 10.80
N ARG A 129 -12.90 0.50 10.19
CA ARG A 129 -12.61 1.93 10.31
C ARG A 129 -12.27 2.55 8.96
N ARG A 130 -12.90 3.66 8.65
CA ARG A 130 -12.55 4.52 7.52
C ARG A 130 -12.76 5.97 7.91
N THR A 131 -11.82 6.81 7.51
CA THR A 131 -11.95 8.27 7.60
C THR A 131 -12.39 8.78 6.23
N PHE A 132 -13.36 9.68 6.21
CA PHE A 132 -13.79 10.35 4.99
C PHE A 132 -14.16 11.78 5.30
N GLU A 133 -14.01 12.64 4.30
CA GLU A 133 -14.43 14.03 4.38
C GLU A 133 -15.86 14.16 3.88
N VAL A 134 -16.66 14.91 4.64
CA VAL A 134 -18.01 15.32 4.28
C VAL A 134 -17.89 16.59 3.44
N PRO A 135 -18.45 16.64 2.23
CA PRO A 135 -18.47 17.86 1.43
C PRO A 135 -19.13 19.01 2.19
N GLN A 136 -18.52 20.20 2.18
CA GLN A 136 -19.08 21.39 2.85
C GLN A 136 -20.49 21.75 2.36
N ALA A 137 -20.82 21.42 1.12
CA ALA A 137 -22.14 21.65 0.54
C ALA A 137 -23.27 20.80 1.18
N TRP A 138 -22.95 19.86 2.08
CA TRP A 138 -23.91 19.00 2.78
C TRP A 138 -24.04 19.33 4.28
N GLN A 139 -23.31 20.33 4.77
CA GLN A 139 -23.43 20.86 6.13
C GLN A 139 -24.54 21.91 6.19
#